data_AF-J9BEH1-F1
#
_entry.id   AF-J9BEH1-F1
#
_cell.length_a   1.000
_cell.length_b   1.000
_cell.length_c   1.000
_cell.angle_alpha   90.00
_cell.angle_beta   90.00
_cell.angle_gamma   90.00
#
_symmetry.space_group_name_H-M   'P 1'
#
loop_
_entity.id
_entity.type
_entity.pdbx_description
1 polymer ?
#
loop_
_entity_poly.entity_id
_entity_poly.type
_entity_poly.pdbx_seq_one_letter_code
_entity_poly.pdbx_strand_id
1 'polypeptide(L)'
;MEQFEPIILQPMDVPVATGSSEPLAWITRVQDKEFYFKCLWSSCFMVYDTLNDLLQHLRSHIEQLSVQNQNDGSIIVCPISGCSKVLATEHHLYRHLYMHNYHIRRQWTGLNVIFSRDDVANIPHCGFRTSMELIYDGSAMACGWVNCSTLWDDIDLYCNHVDDHIDSLGVMDRDQRCQLNCNWQGNRFFFEIELHIIIAEIYNRYFVHA
;
A
#
# COMPACT_ATOMS: atom_id res chain seq x y z
N MET A 1 -3.95 -23.33 -23.11
CA MET A 1 -4.82 -22.53 -22.23
C MET A 1 -5.21 -23.44 -21.09
N GLU A 2 -4.42 -23.48 -20.04
CA GLU A 2 -4.74 -24.28 -18.85
C GLU A 2 -5.64 -23.41 -17.96
N GLN A 3 -6.81 -23.93 -17.62
CA GLN A 3 -7.75 -23.31 -16.69
C GLN A 3 -7.22 -23.52 -15.28
N PHE A 4 -7.00 -22.43 -14.54
CA PHE A 4 -6.70 -22.48 -13.11
C PHE A 4 -8.02 -22.53 -12.34
N GLU A 5 -8.25 -23.62 -11.61
CA GLU A 5 -9.36 -23.72 -10.67
C GLU A 5 -8.95 -23.12 -9.31
N PRO A 6 -9.80 -22.28 -8.68
CA PRO A 6 -9.53 -21.76 -7.35
C PRO A 6 -9.63 -22.89 -6.30
N ILE A 7 -8.65 -22.97 -5.41
CA ILE A 7 -8.66 -23.91 -4.28
C ILE A 7 -9.68 -23.42 -3.25
N ILE A 8 -10.85 -24.05 -3.22
CA ILE A 8 -11.82 -23.89 -2.14
C ILE A 8 -11.39 -24.83 -1.01
N LEU A 9 -10.80 -24.29 0.05
CA LEU A 9 -10.44 -25.07 1.24
C LEU A 9 -11.71 -25.67 1.85
N GLN A 10 -11.70 -26.99 2.08
CA GLN A 10 -12.78 -27.66 2.80
C GLN A 10 -12.71 -27.32 4.30
N PRO A 11 -13.83 -27.33 5.04
CA PRO A 11 -13.91 -26.82 6.42
C PRO A 11 -13.06 -27.56 7.47
N MET A 12 -12.33 -28.61 7.09
CA MET A 12 -11.61 -29.49 8.04
C MET A 12 -10.09 -29.25 8.07
N ASP A 13 -9.55 -28.41 7.19
CA ASP A 13 -8.11 -28.05 7.18
C ASP A 13 -7.82 -26.71 7.89
N VAL A 14 -8.84 -26.12 8.53
CA VAL A 14 -8.66 -24.94 9.37
C VAL A 14 -8.12 -25.39 10.73
N PRO A 15 -6.94 -24.93 11.17
CA PRO A 15 -6.49 -25.17 12.53
C PRO A 15 -7.57 -24.72 13.51
N VAL A 16 -7.95 -25.62 14.42
CA VAL A 16 -8.92 -25.36 15.48
C VAL A 16 -8.58 -24.02 16.13
N ALA A 17 -9.53 -23.09 16.03
CA ALA A 17 -9.43 -21.75 16.60
C ALA A 17 -9.29 -21.86 18.12
N THR A 18 -8.05 -21.87 18.60
CA THR A 18 -7.73 -21.49 19.98
C THR A 18 -7.95 -19.99 20.09
N GLY A 19 -8.77 -19.59 21.06
CA GLY A 19 -9.27 -18.22 21.28
C GLY A 19 -8.19 -17.16 21.57
N SER A 20 -7.38 -16.84 20.57
CA SER A 20 -6.67 -15.58 20.43
C SER A 20 -7.12 -14.95 19.12
N SER A 21 -7.72 -13.76 19.19
CA SER A 21 -8.02 -12.93 18.01
C SER A 21 -6.77 -12.81 17.15
N GLU A 22 -6.67 -13.60 16.08
CA GLU A 22 -5.56 -13.44 15.13
C GLU A 22 -5.57 -12.00 14.61
N PRO A 23 -4.40 -11.32 14.58
CA PRO A 23 -4.32 -9.97 14.07
C PRO A 23 -4.72 -9.95 12.59
N LEU A 24 -5.63 -9.05 12.23
CA LEU A 24 -5.99 -8.81 10.82
C LEU A 24 -4.75 -8.40 10.04
N ALA A 25 -4.30 -9.27 9.14
CA ALA A 25 -3.11 -9.07 8.32
C ALA A 25 -3.37 -9.58 6.89
N TRP A 26 -2.85 -8.85 5.90
CA TRP A 26 -2.93 -9.23 4.49
C TRP A 26 -2.03 -10.41 4.15
N ILE A 27 -0.94 -10.55 4.89
CA ILE A 27 0.13 -11.50 4.64
C ILE A 27 0.29 -12.30 5.91
N THR A 28 0.18 -13.61 5.80
CA THR A 28 0.39 -14.52 6.91
C THR A 28 1.47 -15.51 6.53
N ARG A 29 2.30 -15.84 7.52
CA ARG A 29 3.40 -16.78 7.38
C ARG A 29 2.97 -18.14 7.91
N VAL A 30 3.17 -19.17 7.11
CA VAL A 30 3.13 -20.57 7.56
C VAL A 30 4.57 -21.00 7.87
N GLN A 31 4.72 -22.06 8.66
CA GLN A 31 6.03 -22.63 9.02
C GLN A 31 6.94 -22.76 7.76
N ASP A 32 8.25 -22.59 7.93
CA ASP A 32 9.28 -22.74 6.88
C ASP A 32 9.29 -21.76 5.70
N LYS A 33 8.86 -20.50 5.92
CA LYS A 33 9.02 -19.34 5.00
C LYS A 33 8.02 -19.27 3.84
N GLU A 34 6.95 -20.06 3.88
CA GLU A 34 5.85 -19.89 2.94
C GLU A 34 4.89 -18.80 3.44
N PHE A 35 4.42 -17.96 2.51
CA PHE A 35 3.47 -16.89 2.78
C PHE A 35 2.22 -17.12 1.97
N TYR A 36 1.08 -16.80 2.57
CA TYR A 36 -0.16 -16.65 1.84
C TYR A 36 -0.71 -15.24 2.04
N PHE A 37 -1.47 -14.82 1.04
CA PHE A 37 -2.01 -13.48 0.89
C PHE A 37 -3.53 -13.56 1.01
N LYS A 38 -4.09 -13.01 2.08
CA LYS A 38 -5.52 -13.06 2.39
C LYS A 38 -6.22 -11.79 1.93
N CYS A 39 -7.37 -11.94 1.28
CA CYS A 39 -8.27 -10.82 1.03
C CYS A 39 -8.96 -10.43 2.33
N LEU A 40 -8.90 -9.14 2.68
CA LEU A 40 -9.58 -8.57 3.85
C LEU A 40 -10.82 -7.76 3.47
N TRP A 41 -11.33 -7.88 2.25
CA TRP A 41 -12.63 -7.33 1.91
C TRP A 41 -13.70 -8.00 2.78
N SER A 42 -14.60 -7.25 3.41
CA SER A 42 -15.44 -7.74 4.52
C SER A 42 -16.40 -8.90 4.17
N SER A 43 -16.66 -9.12 2.88
CA SER A 43 -17.49 -10.23 2.36
C SER A 43 -16.68 -11.28 1.60
N CYS A 44 -15.35 -11.22 1.62
CA CYS A 44 -14.46 -12.09 0.86
C CYS A 44 -13.57 -12.92 1.78
N PHE A 45 -13.35 -14.18 1.40
CA PHE A 45 -12.57 -15.15 2.17
C PHE A 45 -11.46 -15.79 1.32
N MET A 46 -11.15 -15.20 0.16
CA MET A 46 -10.14 -15.73 -0.76
C MET A 46 -8.72 -15.57 -0.21
N VAL A 47 -7.89 -16.55 -0.52
CA VAL A 47 -6.47 -16.62 -0.17
C VAL A 47 -5.67 -16.96 -1.43
N TYR A 48 -4.45 -16.44 -1.52
CA TYR A 48 -3.56 -16.57 -2.68
C TYR A 48 -2.14 -16.88 -2.26
N ASP A 49 -1.38 -17.54 -3.15
CA ASP A 49 0.03 -17.88 -2.94
C ASP A 49 0.97 -16.74 -3.35
N THR A 50 0.49 -15.78 -4.15
CA THR A 50 1.29 -14.64 -4.61
C THR A 50 0.62 -13.31 -4.31
N LEU A 51 1.46 -12.29 -4.08
CA LEU A 51 1.01 -10.90 -3.94
C LEU A 51 0.23 -10.43 -5.18
N ASN A 52 0.69 -10.81 -6.38
CA ASN A 52 0.08 -10.34 -7.62
C ASN A 52 -1.35 -10.86 -7.79
N ASP A 53 -1.60 -12.11 -7.38
CA ASP A 53 -2.95 -12.69 -7.45
C ASP A 53 -3.90 -11.99 -6.48
N LEU A 54 -3.46 -11.70 -5.25
CA LEU A 54 -4.25 -10.90 -4.29
C LEU A 54 -4.56 -9.51 -4.85
N LEU A 55 -3.57 -8.81 -5.42
CA LEU A 55 -3.78 -7.46 -5.95
C LEU A 55 -4.69 -7.46 -7.18
N GLN A 56 -4.56 -8.46 -8.06
CA GLN A 56 -5.46 -8.63 -9.20
C GLN A 56 -6.88 -8.93 -8.74
N HIS A 57 -7.04 -9.73 -7.68
CA HIS A 57 -8.32 -9.98 -7.06
C HIS A 57 -8.94 -8.71 -6.44
N LEU A 58 -8.16 -7.91 -5.70
CA LEU A 58 -8.65 -6.65 -5.12
C LEU A 58 -9.07 -5.64 -6.19
N ARG A 59 -8.39 -5.60 -7.34
CA ARG A 59 -8.84 -4.79 -8.50
C ARG A 59 -10.24 -5.19 -8.96
N SER A 60 -10.56 -6.48 -9.00
CA SER A 60 -11.90 -6.95 -9.38
C SER A 60 -12.98 -6.45 -8.41
N HIS A 61 -12.68 -6.34 -7.11
CA HIS A 61 -13.60 -5.74 -6.14
C HIS A 61 -13.81 -4.25 -6.41
N ILE A 62 -12.74 -3.51 -6.69
CA ILE A 62 -12.80 -2.08 -7.02
C ILE A 62 -13.64 -1.85 -8.29
N GLU A 63 -13.41 -2.63 -9.34
CA GLU A 63 -14.16 -2.54 -10.60
C GLU A 63 -15.65 -2.84 -10.41
N GLN A 64 -16.00 -3.80 -9.56
CA GLN A 64 -17.40 -4.14 -9.26
C GLN A 64 -18.13 -3.01 -8.52
N LEU A 65 -17.44 -2.25 -7.65
CA LEU A 65 -18.02 -1.08 -6.98
C LEU A 65 -18.46 -0.01 -7.98
N SER A 66 -17.70 0.19 -9.06
CA SER A 66 -18.00 1.17 -10.10
C SER A 66 -19.22 0.84 -10.94
N VAL A 67 -19.65 -0.44 -10.94
CA VAL A 67 -20.85 -0.89 -11.67
C VAL A 67 -22.12 -0.78 -10.82
N GLN A 68 -22.00 -0.86 -9.49
CA GLN A 68 -23.15 -1.03 -8.59
C GLN A 68 -23.71 0.29 -8.03
N ASN A 69 -22.93 1.37 -8.00
CA ASN A 69 -23.33 2.60 -7.33
C ASN A 69 -23.84 3.67 -8.30
N GLN A 70 -25.16 3.64 -8.54
CA GLN A 70 -25.92 4.77 -9.07
C GLN A 70 -27.11 5.05 -8.14
N ASN A 71 -26.86 5.49 -6.90
CA ASN A 71 -27.66 6.51 -6.17
C ASN A 71 -27.51 6.51 -4.65
N ASP A 72 -27.80 7.71 -4.14
CA ASP A 72 -28.39 8.10 -2.86
C ASP A 72 -27.47 8.21 -1.64
N GLY A 73 -27.14 9.48 -1.31
CA GLY A 73 -26.90 10.12 0.01
C GLY A 73 -26.28 9.36 1.19
N SER A 74 -25.76 8.16 0.98
CA SER A 74 -25.32 7.23 1.99
C SER A 74 -23.87 7.48 2.35
N ILE A 75 -23.55 7.17 3.61
CA ILE A 75 -22.19 7.26 4.14
C ILE A 75 -21.36 6.19 3.43
N ILE A 76 -20.32 6.61 2.72
CA ILE A 76 -19.41 5.69 2.02
C ILE A 76 -18.34 5.24 3.01
N VAL A 77 -18.32 3.95 3.35
CA VAL A 77 -17.37 3.36 4.30
C VAL A 77 -16.42 2.43 3.56
N CYS A 78 -15.15 2.42 3.96
CA CYS A 78 -14.17 1.47 3.41
C CYS A 78 -14.62 0.02 3.68
N PRO A 79 -14.67 -0.85 2.65
CA PRO A 79 -15.13 -2.23 2.79
C PRO A 79 -14.05 -3.18 3.35
N ILE A 80 -12.83 -2.71 3.62
CA ILE A 80 -11.75 -3.52 4.18
C ILE A 80 -11.96 -3.75 5.67
N SER A 81 -11.98 -5.01 6.09
CA SER A 81 -12.05 -5.42 7.49
C SER A 81 -10.92 -4.81 8.31
N GLY A 82 -11.28 -4.07 9.35
CA GLY A 82 -10.35 -3.36 10.22
C GLY A 82 -9.96 -1.95 9.74
N CYS A 83 -10.50 -1.48 8.61
CA CYS A 83 -10.48 -0.07 8.23
C CYS A 83 -11.85 0.55 8.47
N SER A 84 -11.89 1.65 9.22
CA SER A 84 -13.12 2.31 9.65
C SER A 84 -13.35 3.63 8.91
N LYS A 85 -12.62 3.88 7.82
CA LYS A 85 -12.69 5.16 7.12
C LYS A 85 -14.04 5.40 6.47
N VAL A 86 -14.53 6.62 6.71
CA VAL A 86 -15.69 7.22 6.06
C VAL A 86 -15.19 8.21 5.02
N LEU A 87 -15.66 8.06 3.79
CA LEU A 87 -15.19 8.81 2.63
C LEU A 87 -16.32 9.71 2.11
N ALA A 88 -15.93 10.89 1.62
CA ALA A 88 -16.88 11.89 1.16
C ALA A 88 -17.53 11.55 -0.19
N THR A 89 -16.79 10.85 -1.06
CA THR A 89 -17.22 10.50 -2.42
C THR A 89 -16.68 9.14 -2.84
N GLU A 90 -17.24 8.55 -3.90
CA GLU A 90 -16.71 7.31 -4.48
C GLU A 90 -15.29 7.48 -5.00
N HIS A 91 -14.96 8.63 -5.59
CA HIS A 91 -13.59 8.90 -6.03
C HIS A 91 -12.60 8.88 -4.86
N HIS A 92 -13.01 9.39 -3.70
CA HIS A 92 -12.22 9.29 -2.48
C HIS A 92 -12.08 7.83 -2.02
N LEU A 93 -13.15 7.03 -2.11
CA LEU A 93 -13.09 5.60 -1.84
C LEU A 93 -12.11 4.88 -2.77
N TYR A 94 -12.16 5.11 -4.09
CA TYR A 94 -11.25 4.45 -5.03
C TYR A 94 -9.79 4.76 -4.72
N ARG A 95 -9.45 6.03 -4.51
CA ARG A 95 -8.10 6.46 -4.11
C ARG A 95 -7.67 5.82 -2.79
N HIS A 96 -8.57 5.75 -1.82
CA HIS A 96 -8.32 5.12 -0.53
C HIS A 96 -8.07 3.60 -0.68
N LEU A 97 -8.82 2.92 -1.55
CA LEU A 97 -8.59 1.51 -1.86
C LEU A 97 -7.27 1.27 -2.58
N TYR A 98 -6.83 2.17 -3.47
CA TYR A 98 -5.49 2.10 -4.05
C TYR A 98 -4.39 2.27 -3.00
N MET A 99 -4.60 3.07 -1.94
CA MET A 99 -3.67 3.15 -0.82
C MET A 99 -3.59 1.85 -0.01
N HIS A 100 -4.68 1.09 0.12
CA HIS A 100 -4.61 -0.26 0.69
C HIS A 100 -3.73 -1.18 -0.16
N ASN A 101 -3.92 -1.19 -1.49
CA ASN A 101 -3.09 -1.99 -2.40
C ASN A 101 -1.60 -1.65 -2.24
N TYR A 102 -1.28 -0.36 -2.18
CA TYR A 102 0.08 0.12 -1.94
C TYR A 102 0.62 -0.34 -0.58
N HIS A 103 -0.16 -0.21 0.49
CA HIS A 103 0.23 -0.65 1.82
C HIS A 103 0.55 -2.16 1.86
N ILE A 104 -0.22 -3.00 1.16
CA ILE A 104 0.08 -4.43 1.01
C ILE A 104 1.45 -4.64 0.34
N ARG A 105 1.73 -3.92 -0.77
CA ARG A 105 3.04 -3.99 -1.45
C ARG A 105 4.18 -3.59 -0.53
N ARG A 106 4.01 -2.51 0.26
CA ARG A 106 5.02 -2.04 1.22
C ARG A 106 5.27 -3.06 2.33
N GLN A 107 4.22 -3.65 2.88
CA GLN A 107 4.34 -4.73 3.87
C GLN A 107 5.12 -5.92 3.30
N TRP A 108 4.77 -6.36 2.09
CA TRP A 108 5.48 -7.46 1.43
C TRP A 108 6.95 -7.14 1.15
N THR A 109 7.22 -5.93 0.64
CA THR A 109 8.60 -5.47 0.38
C THR A 109 9.42 -5.46 1.66
N GLY A 110 8.88 -4.91 2.75
CA GLY A 110 9.54 -4.89 4.04
C GLY A 110 9.81 -6.29 4.60
N LEU A 111 8.82 -7.19 4.52
CA LEU A 111 8.99 -8.58 4.90
C LEU A 111 10.10 -9.25 4.08
N ASN A 112 10.07 -9.12 2.75
CA ASN A 112 11.11 -9.69 1.87
C ASN A 112 12.52 -9.18 2.19
N VAL A 113 12.68 -7.90 2.53
CA VAL A 113 13.96 -7.36 2.97
C VAL A 113 14.42 -8.03 4.26
N ILE A 114 13.54 -8.21 5.24
CA ILE A 114 13.87 -8.91 6.49
C ILE A 114 14.27 -10.38 6.22
N PHE A 115 13.59 -11.06 5.30
CA PHE A 115 13.87 -12.46 4.97
C PHE A 115 15.11 -12.68 4.10
N SER A 116 15.50 -11.68 3.31
CA SER A 116 16.68 -11.75 2.44
C SER A 116 17.98 -11.37 3.15
N ARG A 117 17.91 -10.94 4.41
CA ARG A 117 19.02 -10.36 5.15
C ARG A 117 19.23 -11.02 6.51
N ASP A 118 20.31 -11.78 6.63
CA ASP A 118 20.67 -12.47 7.87
C ASP A 118 20.95 -11.50 9.04
N ASP A 119 21.43 -10.28 8.75
CA ASP A 119 21.75 -9.26 9.77
C ASP A 119 20.52 -8.71 10.49
N VAL A 120 19.32 -8.90 9.93
CA VAL A 120 18.04 -8.51 10.53
C VAL A 120 17.12 -9.70 10.79
N ALA A 121 17.59 -10.94 10.58
CA ALA A 121 16.80 -12.15 10.80
C ALA A 121 16.31 -12.34 12.25
N ASN A 122 17.01 -11.71 13.21
CA ASN A 122 16.65 -11.73 14.63
C ASN A 122 15.63 -10.65 15.03
N ILE A 123 15.10 -9.86 14.09
CA ILE A 123 14.04 -8.90 14.37
C ILE A 123 12.69 -9.64 14.35
N PRO A 124 12.07 -9.91 15.51
CA PRO A 124 10.87 -10.74 15.59
C PRO A 124 9.62 -10.01 15.06
N HIS A 125 9.63 -8.67 15.13
CA HIS A 125 8.58 -7.79 14.63
C HIS A 125 9.17 -6.41 14.34
N CYS A 126 8.63 -5.68 13.37
CA CYS A 126 9.07 -4.32 13.04
C CYS A 126 8.74 -3.28 14.11
N GLY A 127 7.99 -3.64 15.16
CA GLY A 127 7.60 -2.75 16.27
C GLY A 127 6.38 -1.88 15.97
N PHE A 128 5.89 -1.89 14.72
CA PHE A 128 4.64 -1.24 14.34
C PHE A 128 3.45 -2.16 14.65
N ARG A 129 2.36 -1.56 15.14
CA ARG A 129 1.10 -2.27 15.34
C ARG A 129 0.53 -2.62 13.96
N THR A 130 0.14 -3.87 13.76
CA THR A 130 -0.64 -4.25 12.59
C THR A 130 -1.96 -3.49 12.61
N SER A 131 -2.17 -2.64 11.60
CA SER A 131 -3.37 -1.83 11.45
C SER A 131 -3.80 -1.86 10.00
N MET A 132 -5.09 -2.08 9.77
CA MET A 132 -5.71 -1.87 8.47
C MET A 132 -6.26 -0.44 8.36
N GLU A 133 -6.30 0.33 9.44
CA GLU A 133 -6.72 1.73 9.40
C GLU A 133 -5.69 2.55 8.62
N LEU A 134 -6.15 3.28 7.61
CA LEU A 134 -5.38 4.29 6.88
C LEU A 134 -5.98 5.65 7.19
N ILE A 135 -5.18 6.64 7.55
CA ILE A 135 -5.62 8.00 7.88
C ILE A 135 -6.04 8.79 6.62
N TYR A 136 -5.58 8.39 5.44
CA TYR A 136 -5.86 9.04 4.16
C TYR A 136 -7.35 9.16 3.80
N ASP A 137 -7.77 10.37 3.42
CA ASP A 137 -9.15 10.78 3.17
C ASP A 137 -9.62 10.60 1.71
N GLY A 138 -8.74 10.12 0.83
CA GLY A 138 -9.04 9.95 -0.59
C GLY A 138 -8.91 11.23 -1.42
N SER A 139 -8.30 12.29 -0.91
CA SER A 139 -7.99 13.49 -1.70
C SER A 139 -6.99 13.18 -2.82
N ALA A 140 -7.18 13.73 -4.02
CA ALA A 140 -6.26 13.51 -5.13
C ALA A 140 -4.81 13.87 -4.77
N MET A 141 -3.85 13.05 -5.20
CA MET A 141 -2.45 13.26 -4.87
C MET A 141 -1.83 14.24 -5.86
N ALA A 142 -1.51 15.44 -5.38
CA ALA A 142 -0.80 16.45 -6.16
C ALA A 142 0.71 16.25 -6.06
N CYS A 143 1.41 16.33 -7.20
CA CYS A 143 2.86 16.40 -7.19
C CYS A 143 3.30 17.76 -6.64
N GLY A 144 4.18 17.74 -5.63
CA GLY A 144 4.74 18.96 -5.04
C GLY A 144 6.05 19.41 -5.69
N TRP A 145 6.52 18.76 -6.75
CA TRP A 145 7.73 19.18 -7.44
C TRP A 145 7.57 20.58 -8.05
N VAL A 146 8.63 21.39 -8.04
CA VAL A 146 8.61 22.73 -8.63
C VAL A 146 8.27 22.63 -10.12
N ASN A 147 7.33 23.44 -10.56
CA ASN A 147 6.77 23.45 -11.92
C ASN A 147 6.09 22.14 -12.36
N CYS A 148 5.71 21.27 -11.42
CA CYS A 148 4.82 20.15 -11.68
C CYS A 148 3.43 20.45 -11.11
N SER A 149 2.38 20.13 -11.87
CA SER A 149 0.98 20.33 -11.48
C SER A 149 0.10 19.11 -11.72
N THR A 150 0.71 17.94 -11.94
CA THR A 150 -0.02 16.69 -12.18
C THR A 150 -0.74 16.22 -10.92
N LEU A 151 -1.92 15.64 -11.13
CA LEU A 151 -2.75 15.03 -10.10
C LEU A 151 -2.91 13.54 -10.39
N TRP A 152 -2.96 12.74 -9.34
CA TRP A 152 -2.98 11.28 -9.44
C TRP A 152 -4.04 10.67 -8.53
N ASP A 153 -4.72 9.66 -9.07
CA ASP A 153 -5.71 8.87 -8.33
C ASP A 153 -5.12 7.55 -7.80
N ASP A 154 -4.11 7.03 -8.49
CA ASP A 154 -3.38 5.81 -8.13
C ASP A 154 -2.03 6.18 -7.54
N ILE A 155 -1.76 5.67 -6.33
CA ILE A 155 -0.54 5.97 -5.60
C ILE A 155 0.70 5.30 -6.22
N ASP A 156 0.57 4.13 -6.84
CA ASP A 156 1.69 3.49 -7.54
C ASP A 156 2.12 4.39 -8.72
N LEU A 157 1.15 4.93 -9.47
CA LEU A 157 1.43 5.87 -10.56
C LEU A 157 2.01 7.20 -10.07
N TYR A 158 1.50 7.72 -8.96
CA TYR A 158 2.06 8.89 -8.30
C TYR A 158 3.52 8.67 -7.90
N CYS A 159 3.85 7.54 -7.27
CA CYS A 159 5.22 7.22 -6.86
C CYS A 159 6.15 7.14 -8.07
N ASN A 160 5.74 6.42 -9.13
CA ASN A 160 6.53 6.32 -10.36
C ASN A 160 6.77 7.70 -10.99
N HIS A 161 5.76 8.57 -10.99
CA HIS A 161 5.91 9.93 -11.48
C HIS A 161 6.92 10.75 -10.66
N VAL A 162 6.94 10.59 -9.34
CA VAL A 162 7.95 11.25 -8.50
C VAL A 162 9.34 10.66 -8.75
N ASP A 163 9.44 9.34 -8.98
CA ASP A 163 10.70 8.72 -9.40
C ASP A 163 11.21 9.31 -10.74
N ASP A 164 10.34 9.59 -11.71
CA ASP A 164 10.72 10.23 -12.98
C ASP A 164 11.38 11.61 -12.76
N HIS A 165 10.90 12.38 -11.78
CA HIS A 165 11.51 13.66 -11.42
C HIS A 165 12.93 13.49 -10.88
N ILE A 166 13.16 12.44 -10.10
CA ILE A 166 14.45 12.13 -9.49
C ILE A 166 15.42 11.61 -10.54
N ASP A 167 14.97 10.70 -11.40
CA ASP A 167 15.76 10.12 -12.48
C ASP A 167 16.14 11.16 -13.54
N SER A 168 15.35 12.23 -13.65
CA SER A 168 15.65 13.38 -14.52
C SER A 168 16.70 14.34 -13.95
N LEU A 169 17.09 14.21 -12.67
CA LEU A 169 18.10 15.06 -12.06
C LEU A 169 19.49 14.78 -12.66
N GLY A 170 20.12 15.83 -13.18
CA GLY A 170 21.43 15.78 -13.82
C GLY A 170 22.56 16.36 -12.98
N VAL A 171 23.75 16.43 -13.59
CA VAL A 171 24.94 17.05 -12.98
C VAL A 171 24.71 18.53 -12.67
N MET A 172 23.86 19.20 -13.45
CA MET A 172 23.52 20.63 -13.28
C MET A 172 22.64 20.90 -12.05
N ASP A 173 21.97 19.88 -11.52
CA ASP A 173 21.10 19.99 -10.35
C ASP A 173 21.85 19.79 -9.02
N ARG A 174 23.18 19.66 -9.11
CA ARG A 174 24.07 19.52 -7.96
C ARG A 174 24.41 20.88 -7.37
N ASP A 175 24.42 20.94 -6.04
CA ASP A 175 24.88 22.10 -5.29
C ASP A 175 26.42 22.24 -5.33
N GLN A 176 26.94 23.26 -4.63
CA GLN A 176 28.39 23.51 -4.53
C GLN A 176 29.18 22.35 -3.88
N ARG A 177 28.50 21.43 -3.19
CA ARG A 177 29.06 20.22 -2.57
C ARG A 177 28.88 18.98 -3.45
N CYS A 178 28.44 19.15 -4.69
CA CYS A 178 28.11 18.08 -5.63
C CYS A 178 26.93 17.20 -5.18
N GLN A 179 26.06 17.69 -4.30
CA GLN A 179 24.86 17.00 -3.80
C GLN A 179 23.64 17.40 -4.62
N LEU A 180 22.77 16.44 -4.95
CA LEU A 180 21.53 16.73 -5.67
C LEU A 180 20.55 17.49 -4.77
N ASN A 181 19.99 18.60 -5.27
CA ASN A 181 18.94 19.34 -4.56
C ASN A 181 17.56 18.77 -4.89
N CYS A 182 16.76 18.53 -3.86
CA CYS A 182 15.35 18.25 -4.03
C CYS A 182 14.60 19.53 -4.41
N ASN A 183 13.85 19.50 -5.52
CA ASN A 183 13.08 20.64 -6.02
C ASN A 183 11.61 20.59 -5.55
N TRP A 184 11.33 20.00 -4.38
CA TRP A 184 9.97 20.01 -3.83
C TRP A 184 9.58 21.41 -3.33
N GLN A 185 8.35 21.83 -3.59
CA GLN A 185 7.82 23.12 -3.15
C GLN A 185 7.67 23.13 -1.62
N GLY A 186 8.28 24.14 -0.98
CA GLY A 186 8.24 24.32 0.47
C GLY A 186 9.44 23.70 1.18
N ASN A 187 10.45 24.53 1.46
CA ASN A 187 11.66 24.15 2.22
C ASN A 187 11.42 23.90 3.72
N ARG A 188 10.17 23.66 4.16
CA ARG A 188 9.82 23.29 5.54
C ARG A 188 8.63 22.35 5.50
N PHE A 189 8.92 21.11 5.83
CA PHE A 189 7.96 20.03 5.89
C PHE A 189 6.96 20.26 7.04
N PHE A 190 5.69 20.50 6.71
CA PHE A 190 4.57 20.44 7.64
C PHE A 190 3.67 19.28 7.21
N PHE A 191 3.31 18.42 8.17
CA PHE A 191 3.14 16.98 7.97
C PHE A 191 1.75 16.49 8.45
N GLU A 192 0.94 15.87 7.58
CA GLU A 192 -0.30 15.11 7.93
C GLU A 192 -0.23 13.65 7.41
N ILE A 193 -0.74 12.71 8.21
CA ILE A 193 0.01 11.53 8.72
C ILE A 193 0.43 10.36 7.78
N GLU A 194 0.08 10.28 6.49
CA GLU A 194 0.38 9.04 5.71
C GLU A 194 1.03 9.17 4.33
N LEU A 195 1.14 10.36 3.72
CA LEU A 195 2.09 10.57 2.61
C LEU A 195 3.56 10.58 3.08
N HIS A 196 3.77 10.48 4.40
CA HIS A 196 5.05 10.54 5.09
C HIS A 196 6.02 9.43 4.74
N ILE A 197 5.54 8.20 4.57
CA ILE A 197 6.42 7.07 4.28
C ILE A 197 6.99 7.20 2.86
N ILE A 198 6.16 7.65 1.91
CA ILE A 198 6.49 7.68 0.50
C ILE A 198 7.57 8.73 0.22
N ILE A 199 7.37 9.96 0.70
CA ILE A 199 8.34 11.05 0.50
C ILE A 199 9.59 10.83 1.36
N ALA A 200 9.48 10.28 2.57
CA ALA A 200 10.66 9.96 3.39
C ALA A 200 11.45 8.78 2.82
N GLU A 201 10.81 7.77 2.22
CA GLU A 201 11.51 6.70 1.51
C GLU A 201 12.21 7.22 0.27
N ILE A 202 11.55 8.07 -0.52
CA ILE A 202 12.15 8.76 -1.65
C ILE A 202 13.37 9.59 -1.20
N TYR A 203 13.21 10.38 -0.14
CA TYR A 203 14.30 11.19 0.41
C TYR A 203 15.46 10.32 0.90
N ASN A 204 15.19 9.27 1.68
CA ASN A 204 16.23 8.38 2.21
C ASN A 204 16.92 7.56 1.12
N ARG A 205 16.19 7.14 0.08
CA ARG A 205 16.70 6.31 -1.01
C ARG A 205 17.69 7.06 -1.92
N TYR A 206 17.45 8.36 -2.14
CA TYR A 206 18.20 9.12 -3.15
C TYR A 206 19.00 10.29 -2.60
N PHE A 207 18.71 10.77 -1.38
CA PHE A 207 19.28 12.00 -0.82
C PHE A 207 19.96 11.83 0.54
N VAL A 208 19.86 10.66 1.20
CA VAL A 208 20.54 10.36 2.47
C VAL A 208 21.63 9.29 2.27
N HIS A 209 22.60 9.60 1.43
CA HIS A 209 23.93 8.98 1.48
C HIS A 209 24.98 10.05 1.20
N ALA A 210 25.38 10.76 2.26
CA ALA A 210 26.59 11.55 2.37
C ALA A 210 27.31 11.16 3.66
#